data_AF-A0AAJ1U815-F1
#
_entry.id   AF-A0AAJ1U815-F1
#
_cell.length_a   1.000
_cell.length_b   1.000
_cell.length_c   1.000
_cell.angle_alpha   90.00
_cell.angle_beta   90.00
_cell.angle_gamma   90.00
#
_symmetry.space_group_name_H-M   'P 1'
#
loop_
_entity.id
_entity.type
_entity.pdbx_description
1 polymer ?
#
loop_
_entity_poly.entity_id
_entity_poly.type
_entity_poly.pdbx_seq_one_letter_code
_entity_poly.pdbx_strand_id
1 'polypeptide(L)'
;MKQREPSGLWVYEIPCPPQAPSPPPPRASRVVVGTMAVVGVLVAGCLAFLAVAFYEYADHDRLEFIEDDTILFAINPVCAEVERLGDQIARPAEDLERRRAQVDAVLAAARPIPATVLALDDDVLDGDQPARAWAADWGRVIDALTVYRQSLDDDPETALFRMPSTEDGYTLTFRMDTAVEGCVLPAAIESLAEDPPRSAAEAEHANGLD
;
A
#
# COMPACT_ATOMS: atom_id res chain seq x y z
N MET A 1 27.67 72.33 -56.60
CA MET A 1 28.63 71.95 -57.67
C MET A 1 27.82 71.43 -58.84
N LYS A 2 27.93 72.03 -60.04
CA LYS A 2 27.12 71.66 -61.22
C LYS A 2 27.96 70.78 -62.13
N GLN A 3 27.59 69.50 -62.27
CA GLN A 3 28.23 68.56 -63.18
C GLN A 3 27.28 68.31 -64.36
N ARG A 4 27.81 68.38 -65.59
CA ARG A 4 27.03 68.34 -66.84
C ARG A 4 27.33 67.02 -67.56
N GLU A 5 26.32 66.15 -67.70
CA GLU A 5 26.39 64.93 -68.52
C GLU A 5 26.23 65.26 -70.02
N PRO A 6 26.70 64.37 -70.94
CA PRO A 6 26.79 64.66 -72.38
C PRO A 6 25.48 64.46 -73.18
N SER A 7 24.36 64.14 -72.52
CA SER A 7 23.08 63.79 -73.18
C SER A 7 22.01 64.90 -73.18
N GLY A 8 22.31 66.08 -72.66
CA GLY A 8 21.43 67.27 -72.80
C GLY A 8 20.10 67.23 -72.03
N LEU A 9 19.86 66.23 -71.19
CA LEU A 9 18.69 66.14 -70.32
C LEU A 9 18.99 66.68 -68.92
N TRP A 10 18.15 67.59 -68.42
CA TRP A 10 18.18 68.03 -67.04
C TRP A 10 17.53 66.96 -66.16
N VAL A 11 18.33 66.30 -65.31
CA VAL A 11 17.80 65.48 -64.21
C VAL A 11 17.53 66.41 -63.04
N TYR A 12 16.26 66.54 -62.64
CA TYR A 12 15.90 67.19 -61.38
C TYR A 12 16.06 66.15 -60.27
N GLU A 13 16.97 66.40 -59.30
CA GLU A 13 17.00 65.63 -58.06
C GLU A 13 15.71 65.95 -57.27
N ILE A 14 14.79 64.99 -57.23
CA ILE A 14 13.62 65.05 -56.34
C ILE A 14 14.15 64.75 -54.92
N PRO A 15 14.01 65.66 -53.93
CA PRO A 15 14.38 65.36 -52.56
C PRO A 15 13.53 64.20 -52.04
N CYS A 16 14.17 63.13 -51.56
CA CYS A 16 13.45 62.07 -50.83
C CYS A 16 12.70 62.68 -49.63
N PRO A 17 11.45 62.28 -49.37
CA PRO A 17 10.77 62.64 -48.12
C PRO A 17 11.59 62.10 -46.93
N PRO A 18 11.62 62.80 -45.78
CA PRO A 18 12.36 62.35 -44.61
C PRO A 18 11.88 60.96 -44.20
N GLN A 19 12.82 60.02 -44.04
CA GLN A 19 12.54 58.69 -43.53
C GLN A 19 11.86 58.79 -42.16
N ALA A 20 10.70 58.16 -42.02
CA ALA A 20 10.08 57.97 -40.72
C ALA A 20 11.04 57.17 -39.83
N PRO A 21 11.21 57.54 -38.54
CA PRO A 21 12.08 56.80 -37.64
C PRO A 21 11.59 55.36 -37.52
N SER A 22 12.53 54.41 -37.63
CA SER A 22 12.23 52.99 -37.44
C SER A 22 11.64 52.75 -36.04
N PRO A 23 10.62 51.86 -35.90
CA PRO A 23 10.08 51.54 -34.60
C PRO A 23 11.19 50.95 -33.71
N PRO A 24 11.22 51.27 -32.41
CA PRO A 24 12.22 50.71 -31.50
C PRO A 24 12.07 49.18 -31.44
N PRO A 25 13.18 48.44 -31.27
CA PRO A 25 13.13 46.99 -31.17
C PRO A 25 12.27 46.58 -29.97
N PRO A 26 11.50 45.48 -30.07
CA PRO A 26 10.67 45.01 -28.96
C PRO A 26 11.59 44.66 -27.78
N ARG A 27 11.50 45.46 -26.71
CA ARG A 27 12.13 45.15 -25.44
C ARG A 27 11.37 43.96 -24.85
N ALA A 28 11.85 42.74 -25.10
CA ALA A 28 11.41 41.58 -24.33
C ALA A 28 11.64 41.91 -22.85
N SER A 29 10.55 42.20 -22.13
CA SER A 29 10.65 42.70 -20.78
C SER A 29 11.30 41.62 -19.92
N ARG A 30 12.32 41.99 -19.13
CA ARG A 30 13.01 41.08 -18.20
C ARG A 30 12.03 40.35 -17.27
N VAL A 31 10.84 40.93 -17.08
CA VAL A 31 9.72 40.33 -16.35
C VAL A 31 9.29 39.01 -16.99
N VAL A 32 9.07 38.95 -18.31
CA VAL A 32 8.60 37.73 -19.01
C VAL A 32 9.60 36.58 -18.94
N VAL A 33 10.91 36.90 -19.01
CA VAL A 33 11.98 35.89 -18.87
C VAL A 33 12.05 35.39 -17.43
N GLY A 34 11.88 36.28 -16.44
CA GLY A 34 11.80 35.91 -15.02
C GLY A 34 10.60 35.02 -14.71
N THR A 35 9.41 35.31 -15.27
CA THR A 35 8.22 34.49 -15.03
C THR A 35 8.38 33.08 -15.62
N MET A 36 8.94 32.94 -16.83
CA MET A 36 9.17 31.63 -17.44
C MET A 36 10.15 30.77 -16.64
N ALA A 37 11.20 31.38 -16.08
CA ALA A 37 12.16 30.66 -15.24
C ALA A 37 11.52 30.16 -13.93
N VAL A 38 10.70 30.98 -13.27
CA VAL A 38 9.98 30.58 -12.04
C VAL A 38 8.99 29.45 -12.31
N VAL A 39 8.23 29.53 -13.40
CA VAL A 39 7.31 28.47 -13.80
C VAL A 39 8.07 27.17 -14.10
N GLY A 40 9.22 27.25 -14.79
CA GLY A 40 10.06 26.10 -15.06
C GLY A 40 10.56 25.40 -13.78
N VAL A 41 11.01 26.16 -12.78
CA VAL A 41 11.45 25.62 -11.48
C VAL A 41 10.30 24.98 -10.71
N LEU A 42 9.12 25.61 -10.69
CA LEU A 42 7.94 25.05 -10.03
C LEU A 42 7.48 23.75 -10.68
N VAL A 43 7.46 23.68 -12.01
CA VAL A 43 7.09 22.45 -12.73
C VAL A 43 8.12 21.36 -12.49
N ALA A 44 9.42 21.64 -12.59
CA ALA A 44 10.46 20.66 -12.33
C ALA A 44 10.45 20.18 -10.87
N GLY A 45 10.25 21.07 -9.91
CA GLY A 45 10.13 20.73 -8.49
C GLY A 45 8.89 19.88 -8.21
N CYS A 46 7.75 20.21 -8.82
CA CYS A 46 6.51 19.43 -8.69
C CYS A 46 6.66 18.04 -9.32
N LEU A 47 7.30 17.94 -10.49
CA LEU A 47 7.59 16.66 -11.13
C LEU A 47 8.58 15.82 -10.31
N ALA A 48 9.62 16.43 -9.74
CA ALA A 48 10.55 15.73 -8.87
C ALA A 48 9.86 15.24 -7.58
N PHE A 49 9.01 16.08 -6.98
CA PHE A 49 8.20 15.69 -5.82
C PHE A 49 7.24 14.55 -6.14
N LEU A 50 6.52 14.63 -7.27
CA LEU A 50 5.64 13.55 -7.72
C LEU A 50 6.43 12.29 -8.06
N ALA A 51 7.63 12.40 -8.63
CA ALA A 51 8.47 11.25 -8.90
C ALA A 51 8.98 10.60 -7.60
N VAL A 52 9.32 11.38 -6.57
CA VAL A 52 9.69 10.86 -5.24
C VAL A 52 8.48 10.22 -4.57
N ALA A 53 7.34 10.90 -4.54
CA ALA A 53 6.11 10.37 -3.95
C ALA A 53 5.60 9.13 -4.70
N PHE A 54 5.77 9.08 -6.02
CA PHE A 54 5.42 7.91 -6.83
C PHE A 54 6.46 6.82 -6.71
N TYR A 55 7.75 7.15 -6.56
CA TYR A 55 8.78 6.16 -6.25
C TYR A 55 8.51 5.54 -4.89
N GLU A 56 8.28 6.33 -3.84
CA GLU A 56 7.84 5.80 -2.55
C GLU A 56 6.55 4.98 -2.72
N TYR A 57 5.53 5.48 -3.42
CA TYR A 57 4.27 4.76 -3.65
C TYR A 57 4.40 3.47 -4.49
N ALA A 58 5.30 3.41 -5.46
CA ALA A 58 5.45 2.29 -6.41
C ALA A 58 6.56 1.31 -6.02
N ASP A 59 7.52 1.74 -5.20
CA ASP A 59 8.52 0.92 -4.51
C ASP A 59 7.95 0.39 -3.18
N HIS A 60 6.75 0.86 -2.76
CA HIS A 60 5.91 0.11 -1.84
C HIS A 60 5.36 -1.12 -2.58
N ASP A 61 5.67 -2.31 -2.06
CA ASP A 61 4.90 -3.51 -2.30
C ASP A 61 3.41 -3.18 -2.28
N ARG A 62 2.59 -3.89 -3.05
CA ARG A 62 1.14 -3.83 -2.83
C ARG A 62 0.96 -4.07 -1.33
N LEU A 63 0.44 -3.07 -0.61
CA LEU A 63 0.37 -2.96 0.87
C LEU A 63 -0.25 -4.18 1.59
N GLU A 64 -0.64 -5.18 0.82
CA GLU A 64 -1.40 -6.36 1.14
C GLU A 64 -0.54 -7.63 1.15
N PHE A 65 0.65 -7.68 0.53
CA PHE A 65 1.46 -8.91 0.35
C PHE A 65 2.86 -8.83 0.97
N ILE A 66 3.31 -9.93 1.55
CA ILE A 66 4.71 -10.14 1.98
C ILE A 66 5.40 -10.89 0.84
N GLU A 67 6.40 -10.26 0.22
CA GLU A 67 7.10 -10.78 -0.96
C GLU A 67 8.61 -11.03 -0.68
N ASP A 68 9.15 -10.57 0.45
CA ASP A 68 10.57 -10.76 0.77
C ASP A 68 10.91 -12.23 1.04
N ASP A 69 11.82 -12.79 0.23
CA ASP A 69 12.26 -14.19 0.32
C ASP A 69 12.82 -14.56 1.69
N THR A 70 13.47 -13.63 2.41
CA THR A 70 14.02 -13.87 3.75
C THR A 70 12.90 -14.06 4.75
N ILE A 71 11.88 -13.21 4.68
CA ILE A 71 10.68 -13.30 5.52
C ILE A 71 9.94 -14.60 5.22
N LEU A 72 9.63 -14.86 3.95
CA LEU A 72 8.94 -16.08 3.51
C LEU A 72 9.71 -17.35 3.93
N PHE A 73 11.03 -17.38 3.73
CA PHE A 73 11.86 -18.50 4.16
C PHE A 73 11.81 -18.73 5.67
N ALA A 74 11.79 -17.66 6.47
CA ALA A 74 11.73 -17.75 7.92
C ALA A 74 10.37 -18.27 8.42
N ILE A 75 9.26 -17.82 7.83
CA ILE A 75 7.91 -18.18 8.29
C ILE A 75 7.39 -19.51 7.72
N ASN A 76 7.85 -19.94 6.54
CA ASN A 76 7.36 -21.15 5.88
C ASN A 76 7.32 -22.39 6.80
N PRO A 77 8.35 -22.70 7.61
CA PRO A 77 8.31 -23.86 8.51
C PRO A 77 7.22 -23.79 9.58
N VAL A 78 6.94 -22.60 10.13
CA VAL A 78 5.92 -22.42 11.17
C VAL A 78 4.51 -22.36 10.56
N CYS A 79 4.37 -21.77 9.37
CA CYS A 79 3.12 -21.77 8.61
C CYS A 79 2.72 -23.19 8.16
N ALA A 80 3.68 -23.99 7.69
CA ALA A 80 3.42 -25.37 7.28
C ALA A 80 2.85 -26.25 8.40
N GLU A 81 3.20 -25.98 9.67
CA GLU A 81 2.64 -26.71 10.80
C GLU A 81 1.18 -26.32 11.06
N VAL A 82 0.83 -25.05 10.91
CA VAL A 82 -0.56 -24.57 11.00
C VAL A 82 -1.39 -25.11 9.84
N GLU A 83 -0.87 -25.08 8.61
CA GLU A 83 -1.51 -25.64 7.42
C GLU A 83 -1.80 -27.14 7.60
N ARG A 84 -0.79 -27.91 8.02
CA ARG A 84 -0.91 -29.34 8.30
C ARG A 84 -1.98 -29.64 9.35
N LEU A 85 -2.13 -28.78 10.36
CA LEU A 85 -3.21 -28.91 11.35
C LEU A 85 -4.58 -28.55 10.76
N GLY A 86 -4.65 -27.52 9.91
CA GLY A 86 -5.85 -27.15 9.17
C GLY A 86 -6.38 -28.30 8.32
N ASP A 87 -5.51 -28.99 7.60
CA ASP A 87 -5.87 -30.16 6.80
C ASP A 87 -6.44 -31.32 7.62
N GLN A 88 -6.03 -31.43 8.89
CA GLN A 88 -6.49 -32.48 9.80
C GLN A 88 -7.80 -32.11 10.51
N ILE A 89 -8.08 -30.81 10.63
CA ILE A 89 -9.19 -30.28 11.41
C ILE A 89 -10.11 -29.47 10.49
N ALA A 90 -10.97 -30.18 9.76
CA ALA A 90 -11.90 -29.56 8.82
C ALA A 90 -13.06 -28.80 9.50
N ARG A 91 -13.42 -29.16 10.74
CA ARG A 91 -14.52 -28.55 11.51
C ARG A 91 -14.21 -28.54 13.01
N PRO A 92 -14.77 -27.57 13.76
CA PRO A 92 -14.65 -27.57 15.20
C PRO A 92 -15.30 -28.83 15.78
N ALA A 93 -14.64 -29.47 16.75
CA ALA A 93 -15.18 -30.62 17.45
C ALA A 93 -16.43 -30.23 18.24
N GLU A 94 -17.44 -31.10 18.24
CA GLU A 94 -18.66 -30.94 19.04
C GLU A 94 -18.43 -31.31 20.51
N ASP A 95 -17.55 -32.28 20.75
CA ASP A 95 -17.13 -32.68 22.09
C ASP A 95 -16.20 -31.62 22.71
N LEU A 96 -16.49 -31.23 23.95
CA LEU A 96 -15.81 -30.13 24.63
C LEU A 96 -14.32 -30.40 24.86
N GLU A 97 -13.95 -31.61 25.29
CA GLU A 97 -12.53 -31.94 25.52
C GLU A 97 -11.74 -31.96 24.21
N ARG A 98 -12.33 -32.51 23.14
CA ARG A 98 -11.74 -32.46 21.81
C ARG A 98 -11.64 -31.04 21.28
N ARG A 99 -12.64 -30.18 21.55
CA ARG A 99 -12.61 -28.77 21.16
C ARG A 99 -11.48 -28.02 21.86
N ARG A 100 -11.30 -28.21 23.17
CA ARG A 100 -10.16 -27.65 23.92
C ARG A 100 -8.83 -28.12 23.32
N ALA A 101 -8.68 -29.42 23.09
CA ALA A 101 -7.46 -29.98 22.50
C ALA A 101 -7.17 -29.44 21.09
N GLN A 102 -8.20 -29.23 20.27
CA GLN A 102 -8.05 -28.59 18.95
C GLN A 102 -7.56 -27.15 19.08
N VAL A 103 -8.19 -26.35 19.94
CA VAL A 103 -7.78 -24.95 20.17
C VAL A 103 -6.35 -24.87 20.71
N ASP A 104 -5.99 -25.75 21.66
CA ASP A 104 -4.64 -25.83 22.23
C ASP A 104 -3.60 -26.20 21.15
N ALA A 105 -3.93 -27.12 20.25
CA ALA A 105 -3.04 -27.51 19.15
C ALA A 105 -2.81 -26.35 18.17
N VAL A 106 -3.86 -25.63 17.78
CA VAL A 106 -3.73 -24.46 16.90
C VAL A 106 -2.95 -23.34 17.57
N LEU A 107 -3.22 -23.04 18.85
CA LEU A 107 -2.45 -22.06 19.62
C LEU A 107 -0.96 -22.42 19.68
N ALA A 108 -0.63 -23.70 19.90
CA ALA A 108 0.75 -24.15 19.95
C ALA A 108 1.48 -23.96 18.61
N ALA A 109 0.80 -24.25 17.49
CA ALA A 109 1.37 -24.10 16.15
C ALA A 109 1.47 -22.64 15.69
N ALA A 110 0.51 -21.79 16.05
CA ALA A 110 0.48 -20.38 15.64
C ALA A 110 1.39 -19.48 16.48
N ARG A 111 1.59 -19.77 17.77
CA ARG A 111 2.38 -18.94 18.71
C ARG A 111 3.76 -18.52 18.21
N PRO A 112 4.54 -19.38 17.53
CA PRO A 112 5.85 -18.98 17.01
C PRO A 112 5.80 -17.91 15.92
N ILE A 113 4.70 -17.80 15.16
CA ILE A 113 4.64 -17.00 13.94
C ILE A 113 5.03 -15.52 14.17
N PRO A 114 4.41 -14.77 15.11
CA PRO A 114 4.79 -13.38 15.33
C PRO A 114 6.26 -13.22 15.74
N ALA A 115 6.75 -14.11 16.61
CA ALA A 115 8.12 -14.05 17.11
C ALA A 115 9.15 -14.35 16.02
N THR A 116 8.83 -15.26 15.10
CA THR A 116 9.70 -15.58 13.95
C THR A 116 9.89 -14.37 13.05
N VAL A 117 8.81 -13.65 12.72
CA VAL A 117 8.90 -12.42 11.89
C VAL A 117 9.64 -11.32 12.64
N LEU A 118 9.26 -11.05 13.89
CA LEU A 118 9.83 -9.94 14.67
C LEU A 118 11.28 -10.19 15.11
N ALA A 119 11.82 -11.38 14.89
CA ALA A 119 13.23 -11.70 15.12
C ALA A 119 14.13 -11.39 13.91
N LEU A 120 13.56 -11.02 12.75
CA LEU A 120 14.30 -10.61 11.58
C LEU A 120 14.89 -9.20 11.75
N ASP A 121 15.92 -8.90 10.96
CA ASP A 121 16.59 -7.61 11.00
C ASP A 121 15.63 -6.47 10.59
N ASP A 122 15.75 -5.31 11.24
CA ASP A 122 14.88 -4.17 10.96
C ASP A 122 14.95 -3.72 9.50
N ASP A 123 16.12 -3.80 8.86
CA ASP A 123 16.28 -3.46 7.44
C ASP A 123 15.45 -4.37 6.51
N VAL A 124 15.24 -5.65 6.89
CA VAL A 124 14.39 -6.59 6.15
C VAL A 124 12.92 -6.24 6.36
N LEU A 125 12.53 -6.02 7.62
CA LEU A 125 11.14 -5.70 7.99
C LEU A 125 10.69 -4.31 7.51
N ASP A 126 11.62 -3.38 7.35
CA ASP A 126 11.34 -2.05 6.82
C ASP A 126 11.31 -2.06 5.28
N GLY A 127 11.96 -3.04 4.66
CA GLY A 127 11.89 -3.33 3.23
C GLY A 127 10.56 -3.96 2.78
N ASP A 128 9.88 -4.69 3.68
CA ASP A 128 8.58 -5.33 3.44
C ASP A 128 7.59 -4.89 4.55
N GLN A 129 6.98 -3.73 4.33
CA GLN A 129 6.19 -3.04 5.36
C GLN A 129 5.01 -3.85 5.93
N PRO A 130 4.29 -4.68 5.13
CA PRO A 130 3.20 -5.51 5.66
C PRO A 130 3.63 -6.51 6.73
N ALA A 131 4.90 -6.96 6.74
CA ALA A 131 5.38 -8.03 7.62
C ALA A 131 5.12 -7.77 9.12
N ARG A 132 5.42 -6.57 9.61
CA ARG A 132 5.21 -6.22 11.03
C ARG A 132 3.72 -6.19 11.39
N ALA A 133 2.89 -5.63 10.51
CA ALA A 133 1.45 -5.55 10.72
C ALA A 133 0.82 -6.95 10.70
N TRP A 134 1.24 -7.80 9.77
CA TRP A 134 0.81 -9.19 9.68
C TRP A 134 1.19 -10.02 10.92
N ALA A 135 2.43 -9.86 11.41
CA ALA A 135 2.85 -10.50 12.66
C ALA A 135 2.01 -10.02 13.87
N ALA A 136 1.68 -8.73 13.93
CA ALA A 136 0.79 -8.19 14.94
C ALA A 136 -0.64 -8.75 14.82
N ASP A 137 -1.13 -8.96 13.60
CA ASP A 137 -2.45 -9.56 13.35
C ASP A 137 -2.53 -11.00 13.87
N TRP A 138 -1.50 -11.81 13.59
CA TRP A 138 -1.36 -13.14 14.21
C TRP A 138 -1.38 -13.07 15.74
N GLY A 139 -0.63 -12.12 16.33
CA GLY A 139 -0.64 -11.90 17.79
C GLY A 139 -2.04 -11.65 18.33
N ARG A 140 -2.82 -10.77 17.68
CA ARG A 140 -4.21 -10.48 18.07
C ARG A 140 -5.13 -11.70 17.99
N VAL A 141 -4.99 -12.53 16.95
CA VAL A 141 -5.76 -13.78 16.82
C VAL A 141 -5.38 -14.79 17.90
N ILE A 142 -4.08 -14.94 18.20
CA ILE A 142 -3.58 -15.83 19.27
C ILE A 142 -4.11 -15.39 20.64
N ASP A 143 -4.12 -14.10 20.92
CA ASP A 143 -4.65 -13.56 22.17
C ASP A 143 -6.15 -13.82 22.28
N ALA A 144 -6.92 -13.58 21.22
CA ALA A 144 -8.35 -13.87 21.18
C ALA A 144 -8.65 -15.36 21.37
N LEU A 145 -7.87 -16.24 20.75
CA LEU A 145 -8.00 -17.70 20.93
C LEU A 145 -7.63 -18.13 22.34
N THR A 146 -6.63 -17.50 22.95
CA THR A 146 -6.24 -17.78 24.34
C THR A 146 -7.36 -17.41 25.31
N VAL A 147 -8.02 -16.27 25.11
CA VAL A 147 -9.19 -15.86 25.90
C VAL A 147 -10.36 -16.84 25.70
N TYR A 148 -10.63 -17.23 24.46
CA TYR A 148 -11.68 -18.22 24.18
C TYR A 148 -11.37 -19.57 24.84
N ARG A 149 -10.12 -20.04 24.75
CA ARG A 149 -9.69 -21.28 25.39
C ARG A 149 -9.92 -21.25 26.91
N GLN A 150 -9.66 -20.11 27.56
CA GLN A 150 -9.95 -19.91 28.98
C GLN A 150 -11.46 -19.91 29.26
N SER A 151 -12.26 -19.27 28.42
CA SER A 151 -13.73 -19.27 28.58
C SER A 151 -14.34 -20.67 28.50
N LEU A 152 -13.74 -21.59 27.71
CA LEU A 152 -14.15 -23.00 27.67
C LEU A 152 -13.89 -23.74 29.00
N ASP A 153 -12.96 -23.26 29.84
CA ASP A 153 -12.71 -23.81 31.18
C ASP A 153 -13.63 -23.17 32.23
N ASP A 154 -13.90 -21.87 32.09
CA ASP A 154 -14.69 -21.11 33.06
C ASP A 154 -16.21 -21.36 32.94
N ASP A 155 -16.77 -21.18 31.74
CA ASP A 155 -18.19 -21.39 31.45
C ASP A 155 -18.38 -21.84 29.98
N PRO A 156 -18.32 -23.15 29.70
CA PRO A 156 -18.38 -23.66 28.34
C PRO A 156 -19.74 -23.44 27.65
N GLU A 157 -20.83 -23.20 28.39
CA GLU A 157 -22.16 -22.96 27.78
C GLU A 157 -22.28 -21.56 27.18
N THR A 158 -21.48 -20.60 27.66
CA THR A 158 -21.49 -19.20 27.21
C THR A 158 -20.18 -18.78 26.52
N ALA A 159 -19.23 -19.70 26.40
CA ALA A 159 -17.96 -19.48 25.72
C ALA A 159 -18.15 -19.19 24.23
N LEU A 160 -17.84 -17.96 23.82
CA LEU A 160 -17.93 -17.49 22.44
C LEU A 160 -16.57 -17.04 21.95
N PHE A 161 -16.14 -17.56 20.80
CA PHE A 161 -14.98 -17.03 20.12
C PHE A 161 -15.37 -15.79 19.33
N ARG A 162 -14.64 -14.70 19.53
CA ARG A 162 -14.82 -13.46 18.77
C ARG A 162 -13.58 -13.22 17.92
N MET A 163 -13.76 -13.23 16.60
CA MET A 163 -12.70 -12.88 15.69
C MET A 163 -12.34 -11.40 15.84
N PRO A 164 -11.07 -11.05 16.14
CA PRO A 164 -10.66 -9.65 16.13
C PRO A 164 -10.84 -9.07 14.72
N SER A 165 -11.20 -7.78 14.69
CA SER A 165 -11.31 -7.00 13.46
C SER A 165 -10.26 -5.90 13.41
N THR A 166 -10.01 -5.39 12.22
CA THR A 166 -9.31 -4.12 12.02
C THR A 166 -10.18 -2.92 12.43
N GLU A 167 -9.58 -1.73 12.49
CA GLU A 167 -10.27 -0.48 12.84
C GLU A 167 -11.35 -0.10 11.80
N ASP A 168 -11.15 -0.47 10.54
CA ASP A 168 -12.07 -0.31 9.42
C ASP A 168 -13.10 -1.44 9.30
N GLY A 169 -13.09 -2.42 10.22
CA GLY A 169 -14.16 -3.40 10.39
C GLY A 169 -14.02 -4.70 9.60
N TYR A 170 -12.87 -4.94 8.95
CA TYR A 170 -12.57 -6.22 8.28
C TYR A 170 -12.05 -7.27 9.28
N THR A 171 -12.17 -8.56 8.93
CA THR A 171 -11.52 -9.63 9.71
C THR A 171 -10.00 -9.53 9.61
N LEU A 172 -9.31 -9.86 10.70
CA LEU A 172 -7.87 -10.06 10.62
C LEU A 172 -7.50 -11.25 9.73
N THR A 173 -8.32 -12.31 9.68
CA THR A 173 -8.08 -13.46 8.80
C THR A 173 -7.96 -13.07 7.34
N PHE A 174 -8.82 -12.17 6.84
CA PHE A 174 -8.74 -11.71 5.46
C PHE A 174 -7.39 -11.05 5.14
N ARG A 175 -6.90 -10.16 6.01
CA ARG A 175 -5.59 -9.51 5.82
C ARG A 175 -4.43 -10.50 5.97
N MET A 176 -4.56 -11.46 6.88
CA MET A 176 -3.54 -12.48 7.10
C MET A 176 -3.41 -13.43 5.90
N ASP A 177 -4.54 -13.89 5.37
CA ASP A 177 -4.62 -14.81 4.23
C ASP A 177 -4.17 -14.15 2.92
N THR A 178 -4.43 -12.85 2.78
CA THR A 178 -3.96 -12.08 1.61
C THR A 178 -2.45 -11.89 1.66
N ALA A 179 -1.89 -11.66 2.85
CA ALA A 179 -0.48 -11.32 2.98
C ALA A 179 0.50 -12.46 2.71
N VAL A 180 0.16 -13.70 3.08
CA VAL A 180 1.03 -14.86 2.90
C VAL A 180 0.20 -16.06 2.45
N GLU A 181 0.48 -16.54 1.24
CA GLU A 181 -0.15 -17.75 0.74
C GLU A 181 0.23 -18.97 1.61
N GLY A 182 -0.76 -19.77 1.99
CA GLY A 182 -0.57 -21.00 2.79
C GLY A 182 -0.39 -20.79 4.29
N CYS A 183 -0.24 -19.55 4.77
CA CYS A 183 -0.18 -19.25 6.20
C CYS A 183 -1.51 -18.72 6.72
N VAL A 184 -2.52 -19.59 6.68
CA VAL A 184 -3.92 -19.25 6.97
C VAL A 184 -4.37 -19.80 8.32
N LEU A 185 -5.34 -19.14 8.94
CA LEU A 185 -5.98 -19.69 10.14
C LEU A 185 -6.82 -20.92 9.75
N PRO A 186 -6.75 -22.05 10.48
CA PRO A 186 -7.57 -23.21 10.16
C PRO A 186 -9.07 -22.88 10.12
N ALA A 187 -9.77 -23.34 9.08
CA ALA A 187 -11.21 -23.09 8.89
C ALA A 187 -12.07 -23.55 10.09
N ALA A 188 -11.63 -24.60 10.78
CA ALA A 188 -12.29 -25.04 12.01
C ALA A 188 -12.24 -24.01 13.14
N ILE A 189 -11.24 -23.13 13.17
CA ILE A 189 -11.16 -22.03 14.11
C ILE A 189 -11.93 -20.82 13.59
N GLU A 190 -11.80 -20.49 12.31
CA GLU A 190 -12.54 -19.37 11.71
C GLU A 190 -14.06 -19.55 11.87
N SER A 191 -14.57 -20.76 11.65
CA SER A 191 -15.99 -21.10 11.81
C SER A 191 -16.51 -21.07 13.26
N LEU A 192 -15.65 -20.89 14.27
CA LEU A 192 -16.10 -20.64 15.64
C LEU A 192 -16.59 -19.21 15.85
N ALA A 193 -16.23 -18.27 14.96
CA ALA A 193 -16.70 -16.90 15.06
C ALA A 193 -18.18 -16.82 14.63
N GLU A 194 -19.05 -16.45 15.57
CA GLU A 194 -20.51 -16.41 15.38
C GLU A 194 -20.95 -15.33 14.37
N ASP A 195 -20.18 -14.24 14.30
CA ASP A 195 -20.27 -13.16 13.31
C ASP A 195 -18.84 -12.93 12.79
N PRO A 196 -18.37 -13.60 11.73
CA PRO A 196 -17.14 -13.14 11.09
C PRO A 196 -17.41 -11.71 10.59
N PRO A 197 -16.61 -10.70 10.95
CA PRO A 197 -16.70 -9.40 10.30
C PRO A 197 -16.74 -9.59 8.79
N ARG A 198 -17.54 -8.79 8.08
CA ARG A 198 -17.81 -8.97 6.65
C ARG A 198 -16.52 -9.26 5.89
N SER A 199 -16.49 -10.36 5.16
CA SER A 199 -15.42 -10.57 4.18
C SER A 199 -15.40 -9.39 3.20
N ALA A 200 -14.24 -9.04 2.63
CA ALA A 200 -14.17 -7.95 1.66
C ALA A 200 -15.16 -8.14 0.50
N ALA A 201 -15.40 -9.39 0.08
CA ALA A 201 -16.40 -9.73 -0.93
C ALA A 201 -17.85 -9.42 -0.51
N GLU A 202 -18.24 -9.66 0.74
CA GLU A 202 -19.56 -9.28 1.26
C GLU A 202 -19.69 -7.76 1.46
N ALA A 203 -18.61 -7.09 1.85
CA ALA A 203 -18.58 -5.63 1.98
C ALA A 203 -18.66 -4.94 0.61
N GLU A 204 -17.94 -5.42 -0.41
CA GLU A 204 -17.99 -4.93 -1.79
C GLU A 204 -19.35 -5.20 -2.44
N HIS A 205 -19.93 -6.39 -2.22
CA HIS A 205 -21.26 -6.71 -2.74
C HIS A 205 -22.37 -5.88 -2.07
N ALA A 206 -22.22 -5.57 -0.77
CA ALA A 206 -23.15 -4.70 -0.04
C ALA A 206 -23.01 -3.22 -0.41
N ASN A 207 -21.79 -2.76 -0.76
CA ASN A 207 -21.52 -1.37 -1.16
C ASN A 207 -21.68 -1.13 -2.68
N GLY A 208 -21.80 -2.19 -3.48
CA GLY A 208 -22.01 -2.13 -4.94
C GLY A 208 -23.48 -2.13 -5.38
N LEU A 209 -24.42 -2.01 -4.45
CA LEU A 209 -25.85 -1.81 -4.72
C LEU A 209 -26.24 -0.37 -4.39
N ASP A 210 -25.94 0.55 -5.32
CA ASP A 210 -26.73 1.76 -5.59
C ASP A 210 -26.44 2.28 -7.02
#